data_AF-A0A160VGE4-F1
#
_entry.id   AF-A0A160VGE4-F1
#
_cell.length_a   1.000
_cell.length_b   1.000
_cell.length_c   1.000
_cell.angle_alpha   90.00
_cell.angle_beta   90.00
_cell.angle_gamma   90.00
#
_symmetry.space_group_name_H-M   'P 1'
#
loop_
_entity.id
_entity.type
_entity.pdbx_description
1 polymer ?
#
loop_
_entity_poly.entity_id
_entity_poly.type
_entity_poly.pdbx_seq_one_letter_code
_entity_poly.pdbx_strand_id
1 'polypeptide(L)'
;MTHEDWEYCSSVALELFTFGQQQAVKHGLILVDTKYEMGRDENGNIVLIDEIHTPDSSRYWINESYETRMAAGEEPENIDKEFLRLWFVDNCDPYNDAELPPAPADLIIELSNRYIYLYETITGEQFPLPPDGEMILDRIASNLKDYL
;
A
#
# COMPACT_ATOMS: atom_id res chain seq x y z
N MET A 1 -3.44 -11.84 23.52
CA MET A 1 -4.65 -11.96 22.70
C MET A 1 -5.46 -13.13 23.23
N THR A 2 -6.68 -12.87 23.72
CA THR A 2 -7.64 -13.91 24.10
C THR A 2 -8.32 -14.50 22.86
N HIS A 3 -9.11 -15.55 23.01
CA HIS A 3 -9.92 -16.07 21.92
C HIS A 3 -10.95 -15.04 21.43
N GLU A 4 -11.61 -14.35 22.36
CA GLU A 4 -12.56 -13.27 22.08
C GLU A 4 -11.90 -12.10 21.33
N ASP A 5 -10.68 -11.71 21.73
CA ASP A 5 -9.91 -10.70 21.00
C ASP A 5 -9.65 -11.14 19.54
N TRP A 6 -9.28 -12.40 19.34
CA TRP A 6 -8.99 -12.92 18.01
C TRP A 6 -10.23 -12.96 17.13
N GLU A 7 -11.38 -13.41 17.66
CA GLU A 7 -12.65 -13.41 16.93
C GLU A 7 -13.07 -11.99 16.54
N TYR A 8 -12.96 -11.04 17.46
CA TYR A 8 -13.25 -9.63 17.20
C TYR A 8 -12.33 -9.06 16.11
N CYS A 9 -11.01 -9.19 16.27
CA CYS A 9 -10.03 -8.70 15.29
C CYS A 9 -10.26 -9.33 13.90
N SER A 10 -10.54 -10.63 13.85
CA SER A 10 -10.81 -11.32 12.58
C SER A 10 -12.08 -10.82 11.91
N SER A 11 -13.16 -10.56 12.67
CA SER A 11 -14.40 -10.00 12.11
C SER A 11 -14.15 -8.62 11.53
N VAL A 12 -13.50 -7.73 12.30
CA VAL A 12 -13.20 -6.37 11.87
C VAL A 12 -12.29 -6.37 10.64
N ALA A 13 -11.26 -7.22 10.60
CA ALA A 13 -10.37 -7.33 9.44
C ALA A 13 -11.12 -7.74 8.17
N LEU A 14 -12.04 -8.71 8.25
CA LEU A 14 -12.84 -9.16 7.11
C LEU A 14 -13.87 -8.12 6.67
N GLU A 15 -14.47 -7.38 7.61
CA GLU A 15 -15.38 -6.27 7.31
C GLU A 15 -14.65 -5.12 6.60
N LEU A 16 -13.49 -4.71 7.11
CA LEU A 16 -12.64 -3.70 6.47
C LEU A 16 -12.16 -4.16 5.09
N PHE A 17 -11.80 -5.44 4.93
CA PHE A 17 -11.38 -5.97 3.64
C PHE A 17 -12.53 -5.95 2.63
N THR A 18 -13.72 -6.38 3.04
CA THR A 18 -14.93 -6.33 2.22
C THR A 18 -15.25 -4.90 1.79
N PHE A 19 -15.16 -3.94 2.72
CA PHE A 19 -15.33 -2.52 2.41
C PHE A 19 -14.28 -2.04 1.40
N GLY A 20 -13.00 -2.36 1.61
CA GLY A 20 -11.91 -2.00 0.72
C GLY A 20 -12.11 -2.54 -0.70
N GLN A 21 -12.52 -3.80 -0.82
CA GLN A 21 -12.84 -4.40 -2.13
C GLN A 21 -14.00 -3.67 -2.82
N GLN A 22 -15.05 -3.31 -2.09
CA GLN A 22 -16.17 -2.56 -2.65
C GLN A 22 -15.76 -1.17 -3.13
N GLN A 23 -14.83 -0.49 -2.46
CA GLN A 23 -14.31 0.78 -2.93
C GLN A 23 -13.41 0.57 -4.14
N ALA A 24 -12.41 -0.32 -4.06
CA ALA A 24 -11.48 -0.60 -5.15
C ALA A 24 -12.18 -0.87 -6.48
N VAL A 25 -13.23 -1.72 -6.48
CA VAL A 25 -13.98 -2.08 -7.69
C VAL A 25 -14.65 -0.86 -8.35
N LYS A 26 -15.17 0.11 -7.57
CA LYS A 26 -15.76 1.33 -8.12
C LYS A 26 -14.75 2.19 -8.88
N HIS A 27 -13.48 2.04 -8.53
CA HIS A 27 -12.36 2.78 -9.09
C HIS A 27 -11.54 1.94 -10.08
N GLY A 28 -12.08 0.82 -10.57
CA GLY A 28 -11.41 0.00 -11.58
C GLY A 28 -10.26 -0.86 -11.05
N LEU A 29 -10.21 -1.08 -9.74
CA LEU A 29 -9.16 -1.85 -9.07
C LEU A 29 -9.72 -3.13 -8.44
N ILE A 30 -8.85 -4.12 -8.25
CA ILE A 30 -9.11 -5.32 -7.47
C ILE A 30 -8.18 -5.28 -6.25
N LEU A 31 -8.75 -5.19 -5.05
CA LEU A 31 -8.00 -5.37 -3.79
C LEU A 31 -7.86 -6.88 -3.52
N VAL A 32 -6.64 -7.39 -3.70
CA VAL A 32 -6.32 -8.83 -3.68
C VAL A 32 -6.13 -9.32 -2.25
N ASP A 33 -5.31 -8.61 -1.50
CA ASP A 33 -5.02 -8.86 -0.10
C ASP A 33 -4.55 -7.56 0.58
N THR A 34 -4.58 -7.55 1.90
CA THR A 34 -4.10 -6.46 2.73
C THR A 34 -3.69 -6.97 4.11
N LYS A 35 -2.77 -6.26 4.75
CA LYS A 35 -2.39 -6.45 6.16
C LYS A 35 -3.12 -5.40 7.01
N TYR A 36 -3.61 -5.81 8.18
CA TYR A 36 -4.13 -4.91 9.21
C TYR A 36 -3.35 -5.10 10.50
N GLU A 37 -3.11 -4.01 11.22
CA GLU A 37 -2.56 -4.06 12.56
C GLU A 37 -3.59 -3.50 13.56
N MET A 38 -3.74 -4.19 14.69
CA MET A 38 -4.67 -3.80 15.73
C MET A 38 -3.96 -3.86 17.09
N GLY A 39 -4.14 -2.82 17.89
CA GLY A 39 -3.57 -2.68 19.22
C GLY A 39 -4.65 -2.61 20.30
N ARG A 40 -4.23 -2.60 21.57
CA ARG A 40 -5.11 -2.23 22.69
C ARG A 40 -4.75 -0.84 23.20
N ASP A 41 -5.75 0.00 23.40
CA ASP A 41 -5.59 1.30 24.05
C ASP A 41 -5.46 1.16 25.58
N GLU A 42 -5.28 2.28 26.28
CA GLU A 42 -5.15 2.34 27.74
C GLU A 42 -6.40 1.85 28.50
N ASN A 43 -7.56 1.86 27.84
CA ASN A 43 -8.83 1.39 28.39
C ASN A 43 -9.09 -0.10 28.06
N GLY A 44 -8.20 -0.75 27.31
CA GLY A 44 -8.32 -2.13 26.87
C GLY A 44 -9.17 -2.33 25.61
N ASN A 45 -9.59 -1.26 24.93
CA ASN A 45 -10.31 -1.36 23.66
C ASN A 45 -9.37 -1.79 22.54
N ILE A 46 -9.84 -2.65 21.64
CA ILE A 46 -9.11 -2.98 20.41
C ILE A 46 -9.31 -1.85 19.41
N VAL A 47 -8.20 -1.29 18.94
CA VAL A 47 -8.17 -0.20 17.96
C VAL A 47 -7.38 -0.60 16.74
N LEU A 48 -7.86 -0.19 15.57
CA LEU A 48 -7.09 -0.27 14.34
C LEU A 48 -5.93 0.73 14.43
N ILE A 49 -4.74 0.29 14.08
CA ILE A 49 -3.53 1.10 14.04
C ILE A 49 -2.86 0.95 12.67
N ASP A 50 -1.67 1.54 12.52
CA ASP A 50 -0.90 1.52 11.28
C ASP A 50 -1.69 2.09 10.08
N GLU A 51 -1.14 1.94 8.89
CA GLU A 51 -1.82 2.26 7.63
C GLU A 51 -2.76 1.12 7.16
N ILE A 52 -3.74 1.46 6.33
CA ILE A 52 -4.62 0.49 5.66
C ILE A 52 -4.83 0.85 4.19
N HIS A 53 -5.03 -0.16 3.35
CA HIS A 53 -5.43 0.01 1.95
C HIS A 53 -4.44 0.84 1.10
N THR A 54 -3.20 0.98 1.56
CA THR A 54 -2.09 1.64 0.86
C THR A 54 -1.34 0.65 -0.06
N PRO A 55 -0.50 1.12 -1.00
CA PRO A 55 0.35 0.23 -1.81
C PRO A 55 1.35 -0.61 -1.00
N ASP A 56 1.59 -0.26 0.26
CA ASP A 56 2.56 -0.91 1.15
C ASP A 56 1.92 -2.06 1.92
N SER A 57 0.70 -1.80 2.40
CA SER A 57 -0.09 -2.76 3.16
C SER A 57 -0.91 -3.70 2.27
N SER A 58 -1.12 -3.37 1.00
CA SER A 58 -2.11 -4.02 0.12
C SER A 58 -1.59 -4.28 -1.29
N ARG A 59 -2.12 -5.35 -1.91
CA ARG A 59 -1.93 -5.62 -3.34
C ARG A 59 -3.16 -5.21 -4.15
N TYR A 60 -2.92 -4.43 -5.20
CA TYR A 60 -3.94 -3.98 -6.13
C TYR A 60 -3.64 -4.44 -7.56
N TRP A 61 -4.67 -4.98 -8.22
CA TRP A 61 -4.66 -5.28 -9.65
C TRP A 61 -5.58 -4.36 -10.43
N ILE A 62 -5.32 -4.21 -11.73
CA ILE A 62 -6.17 -3.48 -12.66
C ILE A 62 -7.34 -4.38 -13.08
N ASN A 63 -8.56 -3.95 -12.77
CA ASN A 63 -9.77 -4.75 -13.03
C ASN A 63 -10.01 -4.96 -14.52
N GLU A 64 -9.76 -3.92 -15.34
CA GLU A 64 -10.05 -3.94 -16.78
C GLU A 64 -9.26 -5.02 -17.54
N SER A 65 -7.99 -5.23 -17.17
CA SER A 65 -7.12 -6.18 -17.87
C SER A 65 -7.14 -7.59 -17.28
N TYR A 66 -7.67 -7.76 -16.05
CA TYR A 66 -7.59 -9.01 -15.28
C TYR A 66 -8.07 -10.24 -16.07
N GLU A 67 -9.33 -10.25 -16.53
CA GLU A 67 -9.92 -11.41 -17.23
C GLU A 67 -9.15 -11.76 -18.51
N THR A 68 -8.73 -10.76 -19.27
CA THR A 68 -7.98 -10.97 -20.51
C THR A 68 -6.61 -11.59 -20.24
N ARG A 69 -5.89 -11.09 -19.22
CA ARG A 69 -4.57 -11.60 -18.84
C ARG A 69 -4.65 -13.01 -18.26
N MET A 70 -5.64 -13.27 -17.40
CA MET A 70 -5.90 -14.62 -16.88
C MET A 70 -6.23 -15.62 -17.98
N ALA A 71 -7.04 -15.24 -18.97
CA ALA A 71 -7.35 -16.08 -20.12
C ALA A 71 -6.13 -16.36 -21.01
N ALA A 72 -5.16 -15.45 -21.05
CA ALA A 72 -3.89 -15.61 -21.75
C ALA A 72 -2.83 -16.39 -20.94
N GLY A 73 -3.09 -16.69 -19.67
CA GLY A 73 -2.10 -17.30 -18.76
C GLY A 73 -0.99 -16.34 -18.34
N GLU A 74 -1.26 -15.03 -18.38
CA GLU A 74 -0.35 -13.98 -17.97
C GLU A 74 -0.59 -13.57 -16.51
N GLU A 75 0.45 -13.05 -15.86
CA GLU A 75 0.31 -12.44 -14.53
C GLU A 75 -0.68 -11.27 -14.58
N PRO A 76 -1.51 -11.05 -13.54
CA PRO A 76 -2.35 -9.87 -13.43
C PRO A 76 -1.53 -8.59 -13.51
N GLU A 77 -2.13 -7.57 -14.13
CA GLU A 77 -1.54 -6.23 -14.11
C GLU A 77 -1.67 -5.65 -12.69
N ASN A 78 -0.55 -5.28 -12.09
CA ASN A 78 -0.46 -4.84 -10.71
C ASN A 78 0.18 -3.45 -10.59
N ILE A 79 -0.13 -2.77 -9.49
CA ILE A 79 0.43 -1.46 -9.12
C ILE A 79 1.49 -1.63 -8.00
N ASP A 80 1.85 -2.86 -7.67
CA ASP A 80 2.67 -3.15 -6.50
C ASP A 80 4.17 -2.92 -6.76
N LYS A 81 4.96 -3.23 -5.72
CA LYS A 81 6.41 -3.03 -5.65
C LYS A 81 7.21 -4.14 -6.33
N GLU A 82 6.60 -5.06 -7.07
CA GLU A 82 7.31 -6.24 -7.56
C GLU A 82 8.44 -5.87 -8.53
N PHE A 83 8.25 -4.87 -9.38
CA PHE A 83 9.31 -4.38 -10.27
C PHE A 83 10.54 -3.85 -9.51
N LEU A 84 10.33 -3.19 -8.36
CA LEU A 84 11.40 -2.72 -7.47
C LEU A 84 12.14 -3.92 -6.85
N ARG A 85 11.39 -4.92 -6.39
CA ARG A 85 11.97 -6.14 -5.79
C ARG A 85 12.80 -6.91 -6.80
N LEU A 86 12.27 -7.13 -8.00
CA LEU A 86 12.97 -7.82 -9.09
C LEU A 86 14.26 -7.09 -9.45
N TRP A 87 14.23 -5.75 -9.53
CA TRP A 87 15.46 -4.98 -9.77
C TRP A 87 16.52 -5.23 -8.70
N PHE A 88 16.16 -5.20 -7.41
CA PHE A 88 17.14 -5.48 -6.36
C PHE A 88 17.63 -6.94 -6.39
N VAL A 89 16.75 -7.92 -6.64
CA VAL A 89 17.13 -9.33 -6.80
C VAL A 89 18.14 -9.53 -7.93
N ASP A 90 17.99 -8.79 -9.04
CA ASP A 90 18.88 -8.88 -10.20
C ASP A 90 20.21 -8.13 -10.01
N ASN A 91 20.28 -7.20 -9.06
CA ASN A 91 21.42 -6.28 -8.90
C ASN A 91 22.18 -6.41 -7.56
N CYS A 92 21.62 -7.09 -6.55
CA CYS A 92 22.27 -7.35 -5.26
C CYS A 92 21.57 -8.46 -4.48
N ASP A 93 22.18 -8.90 -3.38
CA ASP A 93 21.50 -9.70 -2.36
C ASP A 93 21.14 -8.79 -1.15
N PRO A 94 19.91 -8.28 -1.05
CA PRO A 94 19.51 -7.34 -0.01
C PRO A 94 19.58 -7.92 1.41
N TYR A 95 19.72 -9.24 1.56
CA TYR A 95 19.80 -9.90 2.85
C TYR A 95 21.23 -10.18 3.32
N ASN A 96 22.20 -10.20 2.39
CA ASN A 96 23.57 -10.60 2.69
C ASN A 96 24.62 -9.55 2.33
N ASP A 97 24.33 -8.65 1.39
CA ASP A 97 25.29 -7.63 0.97
C ASP A 97 25.42 -6.51 2.02
N ALA A 98 26.66 -6.12 2.31
CA ALA A 98 26.95 -5.07 3.28
C ALA A 98 26.59 -3.66 2.78
N GLU A 99 26.63 -3.45 1.46
CA GLU A 99 26.26 -2.21 0.80
C GLU A 99 25.32 -2.53 -0.37
N LEU A 100 24.17 -1.86 -0.41
CA LEU A 100 23.19 -2.01 -1.48
C LEU A 100 23.40 -0.94 -2.55
N PRO A 101 23.24 -1.27 -3.85
CA PRO A 101 23.29 -0.26 -4.89
C PRO A 101 22.16 0.76 -4.69
N PRO A 102 22.38 2.05 -4.99
CA PRO A 102 21.30 3.02 -4.98
C PRO A 102 20.26 2.66 -6.04
N ALA A 103 18.98 2.83 -5.71
CA ALA A 103 17.91 2.66 -6.68
C ALA A 103 18.09 3.65 -7.84
N PRO A 104 18.00 3.20 -9.11
CA PRO A 104 18.04 4.08 -10.27
C PRO A 104 16.94 5.15 -10.22
N ALA A 105 17.21 6.32 -10.79
CA ALA A 105 16.28 7.45 -10.74
C ALA A 105 14.95 7.14 -11.43
N ASP A 106 14.98 6.42 -12.55
CA ASP A 106 13.80 5.93 -13.27
C ASP A 106 12.98 4.96 -12.43
N LEU A 107 13.62 4.08 -11.66
CA LEU A 107 12.95 3.17 -10.74
C LEU A 107 12.23 3.92 -9.60
N ILE A 108 12.86 4.98 -9.07
CA ILE A 108 12.26 5.86 -8.05
C ILE A 108 11.07 6.63 -8.62
N ILE A 109 11.20 7.15 -9.85
CA ILE A 109 10.14 7.90 -10.53
C ILE A 109 8.94 6.98 -10.81
N GLU A 110 9.19 5.78 -11.35
CA GLU A 110 8.14 4.79 -11.62
C GLU A 110 7.41 4.40 -10.34
N LEU A 111 8.16 4.14 -9.26
CA LEU A 111 7.56 3.86 -7.96
C LEU A 111 6.65 5.02 -7.53
N SER A 112 7.17 6.25 -7.54
CA SER A 112 6.42 7.44 -7.15
C SER A 112 5.13 7.61 -7.97
N ASN A 113 5.20 7.40 -9.29
CA ASN A 113 4.04 7.47 -10.18
C ASN A 113 2.98 6.42 -9.84
N ARG A 114 3.38 5.20 -9.43
CA ARG A 114 2.42 4.16 -9.00
C ARG A 114 1.69 4.54 -7.71
N TYR A 115 2.37 5.13 -6.74
CA TYR A 115 1.71 5.64 -5.53
C TYR A 115 0.73 6.77 -5.85
N ILE A 116 1.15 7.72 -6.68
CA ILE A 116 0.30 8.83 -7.13
C ILE A 116 -0.92 8.26 -7.84
N TYR A 117 -0.72 7.39 -8.83
CA TYR A 117 -1.79 6.76 -9.58
C TYR A 117 -2.78 6.03 -8.67
N LEU A 118 -2.30 5.24 -7.70
CA LEU A 118 -3.20 4.53 -6.78
C LEU A 118 -3.98 5.51 -5.89
N TYR A 119 -3.31 6.52 -5.32
CA TYR A 119 -3.97 7.56 -4.53
C TYR A 119 -5.08 8.22 -5.35
N GLU A 120 -4.77 8.70 -6.56
CA GLU A 120 -5.73 9.40 -7.40
C GLU A 120 -6.88 8.49 -7.85
N THR A 121 -6.58 7.22 -8.12
CA THR A 121 -7.58 6.24 -8.52
C THR A 121 -8.54 5.94 -7.37
N ILE A 122 -8.03 5.60 -6.18
CA ILE A 122 -8.85 5.22 -5.02
C ILE A 122 -9.65 6.40 -4.47
N THR A 123 -9.04 7.58 -4.39
CA THR A 123 -9.68 8.77 -3.79
C THR A 123 -10.53 9.55 -4.78
N GLY A 124 -10.21 9.47 -6.08
CA GLY A 124 -10.77 10.34 -7.11
C GLY A 124 -10.24 11.79 -7.04
N GLU A 125 -9.26 12.07 -6.18
CA GLU A 125 -8.65 13.37 -6.00
C GLU A 125 -7.31 13.45 -6.76
N GLN A 126 -6.84 14.66 -7.04
CA GLN A 126 -5.50 14.86 -7.60
C GLN A 126 -4.47 14.81 -6.46
N PHE A 127 -3.34 14.13 -6.68
CA PHE A 127 -2.31 14.04 -5.65
C PHE A 127 -1.71 15.43 -5.39
N PRO A 128 -1.74 15.91 -4.12
CA PRO A 128 -1.21 17.23 -3.79
C PRO A 128 0.31 17.19 -3.81
N LEU A 129 0.90 17.52 -4.95
CA LEU A 129 2.35 17.62 -5.07
C LEU A 129 2.89 18.71 -4.12
N PRO A 130 3.98 18.39 -3.39
CA PRO A 130 4.61 19.36 -2.50
C PRO A 130 5.21 20.53 -3.30
N PRO A 131 5.30 21.74 -2.71
CA PRO A 131 6.04 22.84 -3.30
C PRO A 131 7.52 22.50 -3.53
N ASP A 132 8.08 23.04 -4.61
CA ASP A 132 9.51 22.89 -4.92
C ASP A 132 10.39 23.43 -3.77
N GLY A 133 11.40 22.64 -3.40
CA GLY A 133 12.41 23.04 -2.40
C GLY A 133 12.01 22.84 -0.93
N GLU A 134 10.82 22.33 -0.64
CA GLU A 134 10.44 21.94 0.71
C GLU A 134 11.20 20.66 1.14
N MET A 135 11.80 20.67 2.33
CA MET A 135 12.46 19.49 2.88
C MET A 135 11.42 18.44 3.29
N ILE A 136 11.64 17.19 2.91
CA ILE A 136 10.73 16.07 3.20
C ILE A 136 10.41 15.96 4.70
N LEU A 137 11.42 16.14 5.57
CA LEU A 137 11.25 16.06 7.02
C LEU A 137 10.35 17.17 7.58
N ASP A 138 10.46 18.39 7.05
CA ASP A 138 9.62 19.51 7.48
C ASP A 138 8.16 19.27 7.07
N ARG A 139 7.95 18.72 5.87
CA ARG A 139 6.61 18.37 5.38
C ARG A 139 5.96 17.28 6.24
N ILE A 140 6.71 16.23 6.58
CA ILE A 140 6.24 15.17 7.49
C ILE A 140 5.87 15.78 8.84
N ALA A 141 6.73 16.61 9.43
CA ALA A 141 6.47 17.25 10.71
C ALA A 141 5.24 18.18 10.67
N SER A 142 5.06 18.92 9.58
CA SER A 142 3.91 19.80 9.37
C SER A 142 2.59 19.02 9.31
N ASN A 143 2.54 17.93 8.53
CA ASN A 143 1.34 17.10 8.37
C ASN A 143 0.96 16.33 9.65
N LEU A 144 1.92 16.07 10.54
CA LEU A 144 1.69 15.36 11.80
C LEU A 144 1.41 16.30 12.98
N LYS A 145 1.52 17.62 12.79
CA LYS A 145 1.48 18.60 13.89
C LYS A 145 0.19 18.57 14.72
N ASP A 146 -0.94 18.25 14.07
CA ASP A 146 -2.25 18.20 14.76
C ASP A 146 -2.50 16.83 15.43
N TYR A 147 -1.60 15.86 15.24
CA TYR A 147 -1.71 14.49 15.74
C TYR A 147 -0.62 14.12 16.77
N LEU A 148 0.33 15.03 17.04
CA LEU A 148 1.42 14.91 18.02
C LEU A 148 1.18 15.87 19.20
#